data_AF-A0A9W7MCP8-F1
#
_entry.id   AF-A0A9W7MCP8-F1
#
_cell.length_a   1.000
_cell.length_b   1.000
_cell.length_c   1.000
_cell.angle_alpha   90.00
_cell.angle_beta   90.00
_cell.angle_gamma   90.00
#
_symmetry.space_group_name_H-M   'P 1'
#
loop_
_entity.id
_entity.type
_entity.pdbx_description
1 polymer ?
#
loop_
_entity_poly.entity_id
_entity_poly.type
_entity_poly.pdbx_seq_one_letter_code
_entity_poly.pdbx_strand_id
1 'polypeptide(L)'
;MWSFTVETEHVNVATLEKLEQQGVDCEPRASTIRIIQNKYLQKVHFSRHVIPFPEFMEIDDLEGAKKAGVQFSYLPMIKSKRLAYDGRENVVVTSF
;
A
#
# COMPACT_ATOMS: atom_id res chain seq x y z
N MET A 1 -15.16 -5.61 27.56
CA MET A 1 -13.76 -5.69 27.07
C MET A 1 -13.53 -4.45 26.23
N TRP A 2 -12.48 -3.69 26.49
CA TRP A 2 -12.19 -2.44 25.76
C TRP A 2 -11.29 -2.77 24.58
N SER A 3 -11.58 -2.18 23.42
CA SER A 3 -10.73 -2.25 22.23
C SER A 3 -9.94 -0.95 22.04
N PHE A 4 -8.74 -1.07 21.46
CA PHE A 4 -7.93 0.05 21.00
C PHE A 4 -8.15 0.21 19.50
N THR A 5 -8.88 1.25 19.11
CA THR A 5 -9.23 1.50 17.71
C THR A 5 -8.38 2.61 17.11
N VAL A 6 -7.86 2.40 15.91
CA VAL A 6 -7.20 3.44 15.09
C VAL A 6 -8.09 3.80 13.91
N GLU A 7 -8.17 5.10 13.60
CA GLU A 7 -9.01 5.61 12.50
C GLU A 7 -8.25 5.77 11.18
N THR A 8 -6.92 5.65 11.19
CA THR A 8 -6.07 5.76 10.00
C THR A 8 -5.00 4.68 9.99
N GLU A 9 -4.57 4.32 8.79
CA GLU A 9 -3.45 3.44 8.49
C GLU A 9 -2.07 4.07 8.74
N HIS A 10 -1.99 5.40 8.92
CA HIS A 10 -0.75 6.12 9.20
C HIS A 10 -0.35 6.02 10.67
N VAL A 11 -0.21 4.79 11.16
CA VAL A 11 0.16 4.45 12.54
C VAL A 11 1.34 3.49 12.57
N ASN A 12 2.04 3.41 13.71
CA ASN A 12 3.14 2.46 13.86
C ASN A 12 2.59 1.03 14.02
N VAL A 13 2.59 0.27 12.91
CA VAL A 13 2.11 -1.11 12.91
C VAL A 13 2.90 -2.04 13.83
N ALA A 14 4.20 -1.80 14.04
CA ALA A 14 5.01 -2.62 14.94
C ALA A 14 4.62 -2.39 16.42
N THR A 15 4.17 -1.18 16.75
CA THR A 15 3.59 -0.90 18.07
C THR A 15 2.24 -1.59 18.23
N LEU A 16 1.37 -1.56 17.22
CA LEU A 16 0.09 -2.28 17.26
C LEU A 16 0.29 -3.78 17.46
N GLU A 17 1.23 -4.40 16.75
CA GLU A 17 1.55 -5.83 16.94
C GLU A 17 2.00 -6.16 18.37
N LYS A 18 2.79 -5.27 18.99
CA LYS A 18 3.19 -5.45 20.40
C LYS A 18 2.00 -5.34 21.35
N LEU A 19 1.05 -4.44 21.08
CA LEU A 19 -0.18 -4.33 21.87
C LEU A 19 -1.03 -5.59 21.74
N GLU A 20 -1.21 -6.11 20.51
CA GLU A 20 -1.92 -7.36 20.27
C GLU A 20 -1.26 -8.55 21.01
N GLN A 21 0.08 -8.63 21.00
CA GLN A 21 0.84 -9.64 21.75
C GLN A 21 0.67 -9.53 23.27
N GLN A 22 0.37 -8.33 23.78
CA GLN A 22 0.05 -8.07 25.18
C GLN A 22 -1.42 -8.36 25.53
N GLY A 23 -2.21 -8.84 24.57
CA GLY A 23 -3.64 -9.15 24.75
C GLY A 23 -4.57 -7.95 24.59
N VAL A 24 -4.08 -6.82 24.08
CA VAL A 24 -4.94 -5.69 23.70
C VAL A 24 -5.68 -6.04 22.42
N ASP A 25 -7.00 -5.84 22.43
CA ASP A 25 -7.83 -6.00 21.23
C ASP A 25 -7.68 -4.76 20.34
N CYS A 26 -6.94 -4.87 19.23
CA CYS A 26 -6.69 -3.77 18.31
C CYS A 26 -7.59 -3.84 17.08
N GLU A 27 -8.24 -2.71 16.76
CA GLU A 27 -9.12 -2.58 15.60
C GLU A 27 -8.71 -1.41 14.68
N PRO A 28 -8.48 -1.63 13.38
CA PRO A 28 -8.28 -2.93 12.74
C PRO A 28 -7.05 -3.66 13.30
N ARG A 29 -7.01 -4.98 13.07
CA ARG A 29 -5.84 -5.82 13.38
C ARG A 29 -4.55 -5.23 12.81
N ALA A 30 -3.44 -5.39 13.51
CA ALA A 30 -2.14 -4.90 13.06
C ALA A 30 -1.74 -5.53 11.71
N SER A 31 -2.12 -6.79 11.47
CA SER A 31 -1.95 -7.46 10.17
C SER A 31 -2.69 -6.74 9.03
N THR A 32 -3.88 -6.19 9.31
CA THR A 32 -4.65 -5.41 8.34
C THR A 32 -3.95 -4.10 8.03
N ILE A 33 -3.57 -3.33 9.07
CA ILE A 33 -2.81 -2.09 8.93
C ILE A 33 -1.53 -2.33 8.13
N ARG A 34 -0.84 -3.46 8.38
CA ARG A 34 0.40 -3.83 7.67
C ARG A 34 0.23 -3.91 6.16
N ILE A 35 -0.90 -4.44 5.71
CA ILE A 35 -1.24 -4.62 4.31
C ILE A 35 -1.65 -3.28 3.69
N ILE A 36 -2.59 -2.56 4.33
CA ILE A 36 -3.21 -1.38 3.71
C ILE A 36 -2.30 -0.14 3.69
N GLN A 37 -1.33 -0.02 4.61
CA GLN A 37 -0.34 1.08 4.60
C GLN A 37 0.60 1.02 3.38
N ASN A 38 0.67 -0.12 2.68
CA ASN A 38 1.51 -0.32 1.50
C ASN A 38 0.65 -0.64 0.27
N LYS A 39 0.53 0.32 -0.67
CA LYS A 39 -0.31 0.19 -1.87
C LYS A 39 0.05 -1.04 -2.72
N TYR A 40 1.33 -1.44 -2.76
CA TYR A 40 1.74 -2.64 -3.49
C TYR A 40 1.25 -3.91 -2.79
N LEU A 41 1.47 -4.04 -1.49
CA LEU A 41 1.00 -5.21 -0.73
C LEU A 41 -0.53 -5.30 -0.72
N GLN A 42 -1.23 -4.17 -0.66
CA GLN A 42 -2.67 -4.11 -0.82
C GLN A 42 -3.11 -4.67 -2.18
N LYS A 43 -2.45 -4.27 -3.28
CA LYS A 43 -2.74 -4.79 -4.62
C LYS A 43 -2.45 -6.29 -4.73
N VAL A 44 -1.32 -6.77 -4.20
CA VAL A 44 -0.99 -8.20 -4.14
C VAL A 44 -2.05 -8.97 -3.35
N HIS A 45 -2.50 -8.44 -2.21
CA HIS A 45 -3.56 -9.04 -1.42
C HIS A 45 -4.87 -9.14 -2.22
N PHE A 46 -5.28 -8.08 -2.91
CA PHE A 46 -6.48 -8.08 -3.74
C PHE A 46 -6.38 -9.02 -4.96
N SER A 47 -5.21 -9.13 -5.61
CA SER A 47 -4.98 -10.08 -6.71
C SER A 47 -5.28 -11.52 -6.29
N ARG A 48 -4.84 -11.90 -5.08
CA ARG A 48 -5.07 -13.25 -4.53
C ARG A 48 -6.55 -13.57 -4.30
N HIS A 49 -7.38 -12.53 -4.15
CA HIS A 49 -8.83 -12.64 -3.95
C HIS A 49 -9.63 -12.36 -5.23
N VAL A 50 -8.97 -12.26 -6.39
CA VAL A 50 -9.62 -12.07 -7.71
C VAL A 50 -10.51 -10.81 -7.75
N ILE A 51 -10.14 -9.77 -7.01
CA ILE A 51 -10.81 -8.47 -7.08
C ILE A 51 -10.32 -7.75 -8.34
N PRO A 52 -11.20 -7.19 -9.19
CA PRO A 52 -10.78 -6.50 -10.40
C PRO A 52 -10.19 -5.12 -10.09
N PHE A 53 -9.04 -4.80 -10.69
CA PHE A 53 -8.42 -3.47 -10.64
C PHE A 53 -7.38 -3.32 -11.76
N PRO A 54 -6.90 -2.09 -12.06
CA PRO A 54 -5.90 -1.88 -13.11
C PRO A 54 -4.60 -2.65 -12.83
N GLU A 55 -3.95 -3.11 -13.90
CA GLU A 55 -2.63 -3.74 -13.80
C GLU A 55 -1.63 -2.86 -13.04
N PHE A 56 -0.68 -3.51 -12.37
CA PHE A 56 0.28 -2.84 -11.51
C PHE A 56 1.62 -3.57 -11.53
N MET A 57 2.68 -2.82 -11.24
CA MET A 57 4.05 -3.33 -11.15
C MET A 57 4.73 -2.65 -9.97
N GLU A 58 5.61 -3.38 -9.28
CA GLU A 58 6.51 -2.79 -8.30
C GLU A 58 7.68 -2.10 -9.01
N ILE A 59 7.98 -0.87 -8.61
CA ILE A 59 9.11 -0.09 -9.14
C ILE A 59 10.01 0.26 -7.96
N ASP A 60 11.26 -0.21 -8.00
CA ASP A 60 12.27 0.04 -6.96
C ASP A 60 13.40 0.96 -7.44
N ASP A 61 13.56 1.11 -8.76
CA ASP A 61 14.60 1.92 -9.38
C ASP A 61 14.16 2.48 -10.75
N LEU A 62 15.06 3.25 -11.37
CA LEU A 62 14.83 3.87 -12.67
C LEU A 62 14.64 2.84 -13.79
N GLU A 63 15.34 1.69 -13.73
CA GLU A 63 15.22 0.66 -14.74
C GLU A 63 13.86 -0.06 -14.66
N GLY A 64 13.35 -0.28 -13.45
CA GLY A 64 11.98 -0.72 -13.20
C GLY A 64 10.96 0.27 -13.77
N ALA A 65 11.20 1.58 -13.60
CA ALA A 65 10.32 2.60 -14.16
C ALA A 65 10.28 2.57 -15.70
N LYS A 66 11.44 2.43 -16.35
CA LYS A 66 11.52 2.28 -17.82
C LYS A 66 10.80 1.02 -18.30
N LYS A 67 10.99 -0.12 -17.63
CA LYS A 67 10.28 -1.38 -17.95
C LYS A 67 8.77 -1.22 -17.83
N ALA A 68 8.29 -0.55 -16.77
CA ALA A 68 6.87 -0.25 -16.60
C ALA A 68 6.34 0.62 -17.75
N GLY A 69 7.11 1.62 -18.19
CA GLY A 69 6.75 2.47 -19.34
C GLY A 69 6.54 1.68 -20.63
N VAL A 70 7.39 0.68 -20.89
CA VAL A 70 7.24 -0.23 -22.04
C VAL A 70 6.03 -1.16 -21.88
N GLN A 71 5.87 -1.77 -20.70
CA GLN A 71 4.80 -2.75 -20.45
C GLN A 71 3.40 -2.12 -20.51
N PHE A 72 3.20 -0.96 -19.90
CA PHE A 72 1.86 -0.37 -19.76
C PHE A 72 1.45 0.53 -20.92
N SER A 73 2.31 0.68 -21.94
CA SER A 73 2.22 1.72 -22.99
C SER A 73 2.29 3.12 -22.38
N TYR A 74 3.27 3.92 -22.80
CA TYR A 74 3.58 5.25 -22.27
C TYR A 74 2.35 6.06 -21.81
N LEU A 75 2.19 6.16 -20.49
CA LEU A 75 1.40 7.08 -19.64
C LEU A 75 1.11 6.46 -18.22
N PRO A 76 2.07 5.79 -17.54
CA PRO A 76 1.77 5.16 -16.25
C PRO A 76 1.53 6.19 -15.14
N MET A 77 0.66 5.80 -14.18
CA MET A 77 0.48 6.51 -12.91
C MET A 77 1.43 5.90 -11.87
N ILE A 78 2.53 6.59 -11.57
CA ILE A 78 3.45 6.20 -10.49
C ILE A 78 2.88 6.69 -9.17
N LYS A 79 2.89 5.83 -8.14
CA LYS A 79 2.43 6.15 -6.80
C LYS A 79 3.44 5.68 -5.77
N SER A 80 3.78 6.52 -4.80
CA SER A 80 4.54 6.04 -3.64
C SER A 80 3.78 4.90 -2.94
N LYS A 81 4.52 3.87 -2.52
CA LYS A 81 3.95 2.71 -1.84
C LYS A 81 3.34 3.08 -0.49
N ARG A 82 3.89 4.08 0.21
CA ARG A 82 3.53 4.46 1.58
C ARG A 82 3.43 5.99 1.72
N LEU A 83 2.78 6.45 2.79
CA LEU A 83 2.71 7.86 3.23
C LEU A 83 2.01 8.83 2.25
N ALA A 84 1.45 8.31 1.16
CA ALA A 84 0.74 9.07 0.15
C ALA A 84 -0.75 9.21 0.52
N TYR A 85 -1.22 10.45 0.63
CA TYR A 85 -2.62 10.82 0.91
C TYR A 85 -3.04 11.98 0.00
N ASP A 86 -4.34 12.13 -0.29
CA ASP A 86 -4.91 13.21 -1.12
C ASP A 86 -4.22 13.44 -2.48
N GLY A 87 -3.74 12.36 -3.10
CA GLY A 87 -3.04 12.41 -4.39
C GLY A 87 -1.58 12.87 -4.32
N ARG A 88 -1.09 13.24 -3.13
CA ARG A 88 0.33 13.51 -2.90
C ARG A 88 1.15 12.26 -3.21
N GLU A 89 2.35 12.46 -3.77
CA GLU A 89 3.24 11.37 -4.22
C GLU A 89 2.65 10.45 -5.31
N ASN A 90 1.66 10.96 -6.07
CA ASN A 90 1.23 10.38 -7.33
C ASN A 90 1.73 11.25 -8.49
N VAL A 91 2.30 10.62 -9.51
CA VAL A 91 2.82 11.30 -10.70
C VAL A 91 2.29 10.60 -11.95
N VAL A 92 1.68 11.38 -12.84
CA VAL A 92 1.38 10.94 -14.20
C VAL A 92 2.66 11.12 -15.01
N VAL A 93 3.20 10.04 -15.55
CA VAL A 93 4.39 10.10 -16.39
C VAL A 93 3.98 10.43 -17.82
N THR A 94 4.35 11.61 -18.32
CA THR A 94 4.03 12.07 -19.67
C THR A 94 5.17 11.83 -20.68
N SER A 95 6.39 11.61 -20.21
CA SER A 95 7.59 11.31 -21.01
C SER A 95 8.64 10.59 -20.16
N PHE A 96 9.56 9.86 -20.79
CA PHE A 96 10.77 9.30 -20.19
C PHE A 96 12.02 9.93 -20.80
#